data_AF-A0A0F2NU09-F1
#
_entry.id   AF-A0A0F2NU09-F1
#
_cell.length_a   1.000
_cell.length_b   1.000
_cell.length_c   1.000
_cell.angle_alpha   90.00
_cell.angle_beta   90.00
_cell.angle_gamma   90.00
#
_symmetry.space_group_name_H-M   'P 1'
#
loop_
_entity.id
_entity.type
_entity.pdbx_description
1 polymer ?
#
loop_
_entity_poly.entity_id
_entity_poly.type
_entity_poly.pdbx_seq_one_letter_code
_entity_poly.pdbx_strand_id
1 'polypeptide(L)'
;MSREMAEMVARELGLKGEAEKLLVRNIRSLERKERKCYFQQIKPQEDKIKELLKMYYSGGAESVRDSVVQVTVKSLLDKKGDPDLVDSLVMDVVGRIIIYKKLRENSESQGIKLNALTNFGGLSMVLFLVVFITAIVLYLKNM
;
A
#
# COMPACT_ATOMS: atom_id res chain seq x y z
N MET A 1 -10.34 -12.09 -3.65
CA MET A 1 -8.94 -11.88 -4.07
C MET A 1 -8.00 -11.26 -3.03
N SER A 2 -8.21 -10.06 -2.41
CA SER A 2 -7.24 -9.60 -1.36
C SER A 2 -7.20 -10.55 -0.15
N ARG A 3 -8.35 -11.11 0.24
CA ARG A 3 -8.45 -12.23 1.20
C ARG A 3 -7.79 -13.51 0.70
N GLU A 4 -7.97 -13.88 -0.57
CA GLU A 4 -7.31 -15.06 -1.14
C GLU A 4 -5.78 -14.92 -1.15
N MET A 5 -5.27 -13.71 -1.38
CA MET A 5 -3.84 -13.39 -1.29
C MET A 5 -3.36 -13.51 0.16
N ALA A 6 -4.15 -13.01 1.12
CA ALA A 6 -3.87 -13.19 2.55
C ALA A 6 -3.90 -14.68 2.95
N GLU A 7 -4.85 -15.47 2.45
CA GLU A 7 -4.96 -16.91 2.69
C GLU A 7 -3.83 -17.71 2.03
N MET A 8 -3.36 -17.30 0.86
CA MET A 8 -2.19 -17.88 0.19
C MET A 8 -0.93 -17.63 1.04
N VAL A 9 -0.70 -16.38 1.44
CA VAL A 9 0.42 -15.99 2.30
C VAL A 9 0.35 -16.69 3.65
N ALA A 10 -0.84 -16.79 4.26
CA ALA A 10 -1.04 -17.47 5.52
C ALA A 10 -0.74 -18.98 5.44
N ARG A 11 -1.19 -19.64 4.35
CA ARG A 11 -0.93 -21.06 4.11
C ARG A 11 0.57 -21.35 3.96
N GLU A 12 1.27 -20.60 3.13
CA GLU A 12 2.71 -20.83 2.88
C GLU A 12 3.57 -20.57 4.12
N LEU A 13 3.19 -19.60 4.94
CA LEU A 13 3.93 -19.29 6.17
C LEU A 13 3.49 -20.12 7.38
N GLY A 14 2.49 -21.00 7.22
CA GLY A 14 1.88 -21.73 8.33
C GLY A 14 1.27 -20.83 9.42
N LEU A 15 0.89 -19.60 9.07
CA LEU A 15 0.25 -18.68 9.99
C LEU A 15 -1.15 -19.21 10.33
N LYS A 16 -1.48 -19.25 11.62
CA LYS A 16 -2.79 -19.70 12.11
C LYS A 16 -3.38 -18.71 13.09
N GLY A 17 -4.70 -18.63 13.12
CA GLY A 17 -5.45 -17.92 14.15
C GLY A 17 -5.27 -16.41 14.06
N GLU A 18 -4.59 -15.82 15.04
CA GLU A 18 -4.47 -14.35 15.16
C GLU A 18 -3.58 -13.76 14.06
N ALA A 19 -2.48 -14.42 13.69
CA ALA A 19 -1.54 -13.90 12.69
C ALA A 19 -2.14 -13.82 11.27
N GLU A 20 -2.97 -14.78 10.89
CA GLU A 20 -3.71 -14.76 9.62
C GLU A 20 -4.66 -13.56 9.55
N LYS A 21 -5.39 -13.29 10.64
CA LYS A 21 -6.31 -12.14 10.71
C LYS A 21 -5.58 -10.80 10.61
N LEU A 22 -4.33 -10.72 11.06
CA LEU A 22 -3.54 -9.49 10.97
C LEU A 22 -3.22 -9.11 9.52
N LEU A 23 -3.10 -10.07 8.61
CA LEU A 23 -2.72 -9.82 7.21
C LEU A 23 -3.68 -8.85 6.49
N VAL A 24 -4.97 -8.90 6.82
CA VAL A 24 -6.00 -8.02 6.25
C VAL A 24 -6.23 -6.74 7.07
N ARG A 25 -5.45 -6.51 8.13
CA ARG A 25 -5.52 -5.31 8.97
C ARG A 25 -4.47 -4.29 8.55
N ASN A 26 -4.81 -3.02 8.76
CA ASN A 26 -3.86 -1.93 8.62
C ASN A 26 -2.91 -1.89 9.83
N ILE A 27 -1.61 -1.75 9.58
CA ILE A 27 -0.57 -1.74 10.62
C ILE A 27 -0.75 -0.62 11.67
N ARG A 28 -1.27 0.55 11.25
CA ARG A 28 -1.54 1.71 12.12
C ARG A 28 -2.73 1.46 13.05
N SER A 29 -3.66 0.59 12.65
CA SER A 29 -4.82 0.20 13.45
C SER A 29 -4.54 -0.90 14.48
N LEU A 30 -3.34 -1.48 14.47
CA LEU A 30 -3.01 -2.62 15.33
C LEU A 30 -2.84 -2.19 16.79
N GLU A 31 -3.45 -2.97 17.69
CA GLU A 31 -3.25 -2.85 19.13
C GLU A 31 -1.87 -3.36 19.56
N ARG A 32 -1.47 -3.09 20.82
CA ARG A 32 -0.15 -3.48 21.33
C ARG A 32 0.12 -4.98 21.23
N LYS A 33 -0.88 -5.82 21.52
CA LYS A 33 -0.78 -7.29 21.43
C LYS A 33 -0.62 -7.74 19.98
N GLU A 34 -1.41 -7.16 19.09
CA GLU A 34 -1.38 -7.43 17.66
C GLU A 34 -0.06 -7.02 17.01
N ARG A 35 0.49 -5.85 17.36
CA ARG A 35 1.82 -5.43 16.91
C ARG A 35 2.89 -6.39 17.37
N LYS A 36 2.82 -6.86 18.63
CA LYS A 36 3.76 -7.86 19.14
C LYS A 36 3.68 -9.14 18.30
N CYS A 37 2.48 -9.63 18.01
CA CYS A 37 2.27 -10.79 17.15
C CYS A 37 2.85 -10.57 15.74
N TYR A 38 2.56 -9.41 15.13
CA TYR A 38 3.11 -9.02 13.83
C TYR A 38 4.64 -9.06 13.80
N PHE A 39 5.31 -8.41 14.75
CA PHE A 39 6.78 -8.34 14.80
C PHE A 39 7.44 -9.69 15.14
N GLN A 40 6.72 -10.60 15.78
CA GLN A 40 7.23 -11.92 16.14
C GLN A 40 7.00 -12.99 15.08
N GLN A 41 5.87 -12.94 14.36
CA GLN A 41 5.46 -14.03 13.47
C GLN A 41 5.50 -13.65 11.98
N ILE A 42 5.14 -12.41 11.65
CA ILE A 42 4.95 -11.96 10.27
C ILE A 42 6.20 -11.24 9.77
N LYS A 43 6.67 -10.21 10.50
CA LYS A 43 7.83 -9.39 10.13
C LYS A 43 9.10 -10.22 9.85
N PRO A 44 9.45 -11.26 10.63
CA PRO A 44 10.67 -12.04 10.37
C PRO A 44 10.61 -12.85 9.06
N GLN A 45 9.41 -13.07 8.53
CA GLN A 45 9.18 -13.84 7.31
C GLN A 45 8.89 -12.94 6.10
N GLU A 46 8.99 -11.62 6.26
CA GLU A 46 8.64 -10.64 5.23
C GLU A 46 9.39 -10.85 3.92
N ASP A 47 10.70 -11.13 3.98
CA ASP A 47 11.50 -11.37 2.79
C ASP A 47 11.03 -12.61 2.02
N LYS A 48 10.70 -13.69 2.74
CA LYS A 48 10.13 -14.91 2.15
C LYS A 48 8.76 -14.64 1.51
N ILE A 49 7.92 -13.83 2.16
CA ILE A 49 6.62 -13.43 1.61
C ILE A 49 6.83 -12.65 0.30
N LYS A 50 7.78 -11.71 0.31
CA LYS A 50 8.10 -10.90 -0.88
C LYS A 50 8.62 -11.75 -2.02
N GLU A 51 9.46 -12.74 -1.74
CA GLU A 51 9.93 -13.70 -2.74
C GLU A 51 8.78 -14.54 -3.32
N LEU A 52 7.89 -15.07 -2.48
CA LEU A 52 6.71 -15.83 -2.91
C LEU A 52 5.81 -14.98 -3.81
N LEU A 53 5.47 -13.76 -3.36
CA LEU A 53 4.67 -12.82 -4.14
C LEU A 53 5.36 -12.44 -5.45
N LYS A 54 6.69 -12.29 -5.44
CA LYS A 54 7.48 -11.98 -6.64
C LYS A 54 7.49 -13.14 -7.62
N MET A 55 7.58 -14.38 -7.16
CA MET A 55 7.47 -15.57 -8.00
C MET A 55 6.07 -15.68 -8.61
N TYR A 56 5.02 -15.47 -7.80
CA TYR A 56 3.64 -15.47 -8.26
C TYR A 56 3.37 -14.39 -9.32
N TYR A 57 3.88 -13.18 -9.08
CA TYR A 57 3.71 -12.05 -10.00
C TYR A 57 4.57 -12.20 -11.27
N SER A 58 5.85 -12.53 -11.14
CA SER A 58 6.79 -12.57 -12.27
C SER A 58 6.64 -13.84 -13.11
N GLY A 59 6.29 -14.97 -12.48
CA GLY A 59 6.02 -16.24 -13.16
C GLY A 59 4.61 -16.32 -13.78
N GLY A 60 3.72 -15.39 -13.43
CA GLY A 60 2.37 -15.31 -13.97
C GLY A 60 2.31 -14.73 -15.39
N ALA A 61 1.29 -15.18 -16.14
CA ALA A 61 0.89 -14.53 -17.39
C ALA A 61 0.54 -13.05 -17.16
N GLU A 62 0.56 -12.24 -18.21
CA GLU A 62 0.24 -10.81 -18.13
C GLU A 62 -1.13 -10.54 -17.49
N SER A 63 -2.12 -11.40 -17.75
CA SER A 63 -3.44 -11.37 -17.12
C SER A 63 -3.41 -11.53 -15.60
N VAL A 64 -2.50 -12.34 -15.06
CA VAL A 64 -2.31 -12.54 -13.61
C VAL A 64 -1.69 -11.30 -12.99
N ARG A 65 -0.67 -10.72 -13.65
CA ARG A 65 -0.03 -9.48 -13.19
C ARG A 65 -1.00 -8.32 -13.11
N ASP A 66 -1.80 -8.14 -14.16
CA ASP A 66 -2.80 -7.09 -14.19
C ASP A 66 -3.93 -7.35 -13.18
N SER A 67 -4.34 -8.61 -12.99
CA SER A 67 -5.31 -8.98 -11.97
C SER A 67 -4.83 -8.62 -10.56
N VAL A 68 -3.58 -8.94 -10.21
CA VAL A 68 -2.98 -8.59 -8.91
C VAL A 68 -3.04 -7.09 -8.68
N VAL A 69 -2.61 -6.31 -9.68
CA VAL A 69 -2.64 -4.84 -9.63
C VAL A 69 -4.06 -4.31 -9.43
N GLN A 70 -5.03 -4.78 -10.22
CA GLN A 70 -6.42 -4.31 -10.14
C GLN A 70 -7.06 -4.65 -8.79
N VAL A 71 -6.77 -5.83 -8.24
CA VAL A 71 -7.28 -6.25 -6.93
C VAL A 71 -6.72 -5.38 -5.82
N THR A 72 -5.41 -5.13 -5.82
CA THR A 72 -4.78 -4.26 -4.81
C THR A 72 -5.34 -2.84 -4.92
N VAL A 73 -5.48 -2.30 -6.13
CA VAL A 73 -6.09 -0.99 -6.34
C VAL A 73 -7.53 -0.95 -5.82
N LYS A 74 -8.34 -1.98 -6.12
CA LYS A 74 -9.71 -2.06 -5.61
C LYS A 74 -9.76 -2.10 -4.09
N SER A 75 -8.91 -2.92 -3.46
CA SER A 75 -8.84 -3.00 -2.00
C SER A 75 -8.43 -1.67 -1.36
N LEU A 76 -7.49 -0.96 -1.98
CA LEU A 76 -7.10 0.39 -1.57
C LEU A 76 -8.24 1.38 -1.73
N LEU A 77 -9.01 1.35 -2.82
CA LEU A 77 -10.19 2.21 -3.01
C LEU A 77 -11.22 1.98 -1.90
N ASP A 78 -11.54 0.73 -1.60
CA ASP A 78 -12.48 0.35 -0.54
C ASP A 78 -12.01 0.89 0.83
N LYS A 79 -10.70 0.95 1.04
CA LYS A 79 -10.06 1.47 2.26
C LYS A 79 -9.63 2.94 2.16
N LYS A 80 -10.12 3.69 1.16
CA LYS A 80 -9.81 5.11 0.93
C LYS A 80 -8.30 5.42 0.86
N GLY A 81 -7.53 4.51 0.29
CA GLY A 81 -6.09 4.63 0.08
C GLY A 81 -5.22 4.11 1.24
N ASP A 82 -5.82 3.53 2.28
CA ASP A 82 -5.06 2.98 3.40
C ASP A 82 -4.76 1.49 3.18
N PRO A 83 -3.50 1.09 2.91
CA PRO A 83 -3.15 -0.31 2.64
C PRO A 83 -3.31 -1.18 3.89
N ASP A 84 -3.80 -2.41 3.73
CA ASP A 84 -3.56 -3.43 4.75
C ASP A 84 -2.13 -3.99 4.65
N LEU A 85 -1.77 -4.94 5.52
CA LEU A 85 -0.45 -5.55 5.50
C LEU A 85 -0.16 -6.28 4.19
N VAL A 86 -1.13 -7.00 3.63
CA VAL A 86 -0.96 -7.72 2.36
C VAL A 86 -0.86 -6.74 1.19
N ASP A 87 -1.70 -5.70 1.15
CA ASP A 87 -1.62 -4.63 0.16
C ASP A 87 -0.21 -4.00 0.19
N SER A 88 0.32 -3.72 1.38
CA SER A 88 1.68 -3.17 1.54
C SER A 88 2.76 -4.09 0.98
N LEU A 89 2.65 -5.41 1.24
CA LEU A 89 3.60 -6.41 0.75
C LEU A 89 3.52 -6.56 -0.77
N VAL A 90 2.32 -6.55 -1.35
CA VAL A 90 2.11 -6.59 -2.80
C VAL A 90 2.65 -5.33 -3.46
N MET A 91 2.40 -4.16 -2.86
CA MET A 91 2.92 -2.88 -3.36
C MET A 91 4.45 -2.82 -3.35
N ASP A 92 5.11 -3.48 -2.40
CA ASP A 92 6.57 -3.58 -2.37
C ASP A 92 7.13 -4.47 -3.49
N VAL A 93 6.38 -5.48 -3.92
CA VAL A 93 6.77 -6.42 -4.98
C VAL A 93 6.47 -5.86 -6.37
N VAL A 94 5.28 -5.32 -6.57
CA VAL A 94 4.80 -4.78 -7.85
C VAL A 94 5.40 -3.41 -8.14
N GLY A 95 5.62 -2.62 -7.09
CA GLY A 95 6.07 -1.23 -7.18
C GLY A 95 4.95 -0.26 -6.79
N ARG A 96 5.20 0.49 -5.72
CA ARG A 96 4.25 1.45 -5.13
C ARG A 96 3.76 2.50 -6.14
N ILE A 97 4.63 2.97 -7.03
CA ILE A 97 4.30 4.00 -8.03
C ILE A 97 3.22 3.51 -9.00
N ILE A 98 3.34 2.26 -9.48
CA ILE A 98 2.38 1.68 -10.43
C ILE A 98 1.00 1.57 -9.78
N ILE A 99 0.95 1.07 -8.54
CA ILE A 99 -0.28 0.93 -7.77
C ILE A 99 -0.91 2.31 -7.49
N TYR A 100 -0.12 3.29 -7.01
CA TYR A 100 -0.65 4.62 -6.71
C TYR A 100 -1.15 5.37 -7.95
N LYS A 101 -0.47 5.20 -9.10
CA LYS A 101 -0.93 5.78 -10.36
C LYS A 101 -2.32 5.25 -10.74
N LYS A 102 -2.49 3.92 -10.79
CA LYS A 102 -3.79 3.30 -11.11
C LYS A 102 -4.85 3.60 -10.04
N LEU A 103 -4.46 3.66 -8.76
CA LEU A 103 -5.36 4.05 -7.67
C LEU A 103 -5.91 5.46 -7.88
N ARG A 104 -5.05 6.41 -8.25
CA ARG A 104 -5.44 7.78 -8.51
C ARG A 104 -6.40 7.87 -9.71
N GLU A 105 -6.01 7.29 -10.84
CA GLU A 105 -6.85 7.23 -12.05
C GLU A 105 -8.24 6.67 -11.74
N ASN A 106 -8.30 5.55 -11.01
CA ASN A 106 -9.57 4.94 -10.63
C ASN A 106 -10.35 5.81 -9.64
N SER A 107 -9.69 6.43 -8.65
CA SER A 107 -10.36 7.30 -7.68
C SER A 107 -10.98 8.54 -8.32
N GLU A 108 -10.29 9.14 -9.29
CA GLU A 108 -10.76 10.30 -10.06
C GLU A 108 -11.95 9.89 -10.95
N SER A 109 -11.86 8.75 -11.64
CA SER A 109 -12.95 8.24 -12.48
C SER A 109 -14.23 7.88 -11.69
N GLN A 110 -14.09 7.43 -10.44
CA GLN A 110 -15.21 7.00 -9.59
C GLN A 110 -15.67 8.10 -8.62
N GLY A 111 -15.02 9.27 -8.61
CA GLY A 111 -15.34 10.36 -7.68
C GLY A 111 -15.06 10.04 -6.20
N ILE A 112 -14.19 9.08 -5.91
CA ILE A 112 -13.88 8.63 -4.55
C ILE A 112 -12.76 9.49 -3.97
N LYS A 113 -13.02 10.17 -2.84
CA LYS A 113 -11.99 10.93 -2.11
C LYS A 113 -11.09 9.98 -1.32
N LEU A 114 -9.81 9.89 -1.70
CA LEU A 114 -8.77 9.20 -0.93
C LEU A 114 -8.37 10.01 0.31
N ASN A 115 -7.85 9.34 1.33
CA ASN A 115 -7.29 9.98 2.53
C ASN A 115 -6.09 10.86 2.17
N ALA A 116 -5.89 11.95 2.93
CA ALA A 116 -4.93 13.02 2.60
C ALA A 116 -3.50 12.51 2.32
N LEU A 117 -3.01 11.52 3.09
CA LEU A 117 -1.68 10.94 2.92
C LEU A 117 -1.48 10.20 1.57
N THR A 118 -2.57 9.80 0.90
CA THR A 118 -2.56 9.17 -0.43
C THR A 118 -2.67 10.18 -1.58
N ASN A 119 -3.11 11.41 -1.30
CA ASN A 119 -3.27 12.48 -2.30
C ASN A 119 -2.05 13.40 -2.43
N PHE A 120 -1.04 13.27 -1.57
CA PHE A 120 0.16 14.11 -1.53
C PHE A 120 1.27 13.67 -2.50
N GLY A 121 0.89 13.25 -3.72
CA GLY A 121 1.79 12.60 -4.67
C GLY A 121 2.46 13.48 -5.73
N GLY A 122 2.22 14.80 -5.77
CA GLY A 122 3.02 15.63 -6.70
C GLY A 122 2.59 17.08 -6.83
N LEU A 123 1.35 17.35 -7.25
CA LEU A 123 1.01 18.70 -7.72
C LEU A 123 0.76 19.70 -6.57
N SER A 124 0.12 19.24 -5.50
CA SER A 124 -0.09 20.02 -4.27
C SER A 124 1.23 20.30 -3.52
N MET A 125 2.15 19.34 -3.51
CA MET A 125 3.47 19.50 -2.89
C MET A 125 4.35 20.49 -3.68
N VAL A 126 4.31 20.42 -5.02
CA VAL A 126 5.01 21.39 -5.88
C VAL A 126 4.44 22.80 -5.70
N LEU A 127 3.11 22.96 -5.66
CA LEU A 127 2.48 24.26 -5.38
C LEU A 127 2.90 24.82 -4.02
N PHE A 128 2.89 24.01 -2.97
CA PHE A 128 3.36 24.44 -1.64
C PHE A 128 4.83 24.87 -1.66
N LEU A 129 5.70 24.12 -2.36
CA LEU A 129 7.11 24.45 -2.49
C LEU A 129 7.33 25.78 -3.21
N VAL A 130 6.61 26.02 -4.32
CA VAL A 130 6.69 27.27 -5.08
C VAL A 130 6.24 28.46 -4.22
N VAL A 131 5.12 28.33 -3.50
CA VAL A 131 4.61 29.38 -2.61
C VAL A 131 5.60 29.69 -1.49
N PHE A 132 6.18 28.65 -0.89
CA PHE A 132 7.14 28.78 0.19
C PHE A 132 8.45 29.46 -0.26
N ILE A 133 9.00 29.05 -1.41
CA ILE A 133 10.20 29.69 -1.99
C ILE A 133 9.92 31.15 -2.32
N THR A 134 8.76 31.43 -2.94
CA THR A 134 8.38 32.81 -3.30
C THR A 134 8.28 33.70 -2.05
N ALA A 135 7.70 33.19 -0.97
CA ALA A 135 7.61 33.91 0.31
C ALA A 135 8.99 34.21 0.92
N ILE A 136 9.93 33.26 0.88
CA ILE A 136 11.30 33.47 1.35
C ILE A 136 12.01 34.55 0.54
N VAL A 137 11.92 34.49 -0.79
CA VAL A 137 12.54 35.48 -1.67
C VAL A 137 11.98 36.88 -1.42
N LEU A 138 10.66 37.00 -1.24
CA LEU A 138 10.02 38.28 -0.91
C LEU A 138 10.46 38.80 0.46
N TYR A 139 10.57 37.92 1.46
CA TYR A 139 11.04 38.29 2.79
C TYR A 139 12.48 38.82 2.76
N LEU A 140 13.39 38.11 2.06
CA LEU A 140 14.79 38.53 1.91
C LEU A 140 14.96 39.81 1.09
N LYS A 141 14.06 40.09 0.14
CA LYS A 141 14.10 41.31 -0.67
C LYS A 141 13.56 42.53 0.08
N ASN A 142 12.64 42.32 1.03
CA ASN A 142 12.03 43.38 1.83
C ASN A 142 12.75 43.58 3.19
N MET A 143 13.89 42.95 3.40
CA MET A 143 14.79 43.12 4.55
C MET A 143 16.03 43.90 4.12
#